data_AF-A0A919TNS5-F1
#
_entry.id   AF-A0A919TNS5-F1
#
_cell.length_a   1.000
_cell.length_b   1.000
_cell.length_c   1.000
_cell.angle_alpha   90.00
_cell.angle_beta   90.00
_cell.angle_gamma   90.00
#
_symmetry.space_group_name_H-M   'P 1'
#
loop_
_entity.id
_entity.type
_entity.pdbx_description
1 polymer ?
#
loop_
_entity_poly.entity_id
_entity_poly.type
_entity_poly.pdbx_seq_one_letter_code
_entity_poly.pdbx_strand_id
1 'polypeptide(L)'
;MNYQTFLSAVQDSLGADQGTAERATRAVTSVLGERIGADEARVHAAHLPPEVAAWLHTAGGARSFDAEEFVRRVAEREGTDFDTAERHTIAVLGAISQALPEQEYDHLLARLSKDYAPLLPKAEVAPTMSARAFVSRVAQHAGIDDASALRVAEAVLETLAERITAGEVRDLTARLPVRLHGSLKRGAAQADSTTRKMTPDEFLRRVEQRAGVGPDQAREYIRAVLAAVREATREEFFDVTAQLPAGYWDLFAVGPAHR
;
A
#
# COMPACT_ATOMS: atom_id res chain seq x y z
N MET A 1 0.74 14.63 24.64
CA MET A 1 1.83 15.30 23.89
C MET A 1 1.37 16.71 23.50
N ASN A 2 2.25 17.72 23.41
CA ASN A 2 1.86 19.07 22.97
C ASN A 2 2.03 19.24 21.43
N TYR A 3 1.50 20.33 20.86
CA TYR A 3 1.50 20.56 19.40
C TYR A 3 2.90 20.61 18.77
N GLN A 4 3.84 21.30 19.40
CA GLN A 4 5.21 21.42 18.88
C GLN A 4 5.94 20.08 18.89
N THR A 5 5.77 19.28 19.95
CA THR A 5 6.32 17.93 20.01
C THR A 5 5.68 17.01 18.97
N PHE A 6 4.36 17.13 18.74
CA PHE A 6 3.67 16.37 17.69
C PHE A 6 4.23 16.72 16.30
N LEU A 7 4.32 18.00 15.96
CA LEU A 7 4.87 18.43 14.67
C LEU A 7 6.34 18.04 14.52
N SER A 8 7.15 18.15 15.58
CA SER A 8 8.55 17.73 15.55
C SER A 8 8.67 16.24 15.21
N ALA A 9 7.82 15.39 15.79
CA ALA A 9 7.80 13.95 15.46
C ALA A 9 7.45 13.69 13.99
N VAL A 10 6.53 14.47 13.40
CA VAL A 10 6.21 14.39 11.97
C VAL A 10 7.38 14.89 11.12
N GLN A 11 8.00 16.01 11.48
CA GLN A 11 9.15 16.58 10.76
C GLN A 11 10.34 15.64 10.77
N ASP A 12 10.68 15.06 11.92
CA ASP A 12 11.78 14.13 12.08
C ASP A 12 11.57 12.87 11.24
N SER A 13 10.33 12.37 11.19
CA SER A 13 9.95 11.23 10.35
C SER A 13 10.05 11.53 8.85
N LEU A 14 9.69 12.75 8.43
CA LEU A 14 9.68 13.16 7.03
C LEU A 14 11.00 13.75 6.52
N GLY A 15 11.86 14.24 7.41
CA GLY A 15 12.97 15.12 7.05
C GLY A 15 12.50 16.43 6.40
N ALA A 16 11.36 16.97 6.86
CA ALA A 16 10.66 18.09 6.22
C ALA A 16 10.59 19.36 7.11
N ASP A 17 10.33 20.49 6.47
CA ASP A 17 10.09 21.76 7.18
C ASP A 17 8.75 21.75 7.93
N GLN A 18 8.60 22.68 8.88
CA GLN A 18 7.42 22.79 9.73
C GLN A 18 6.14 23.01 8.92
N GLY A 19 6.19 23.83 7.86
CA GLY A 19 5.02 24.10 7.03
C GLY A 19 4.54 22.86 6.28
N THR A 20 5.46 22.03 5.79
CA THR A 20 5.15 20.74 5.18
C THR A 20 4.55 19.76 6.19
N ALA A 21 5.14 19.63 7.38
CA ALA A 21 4.59 18.78 8.44
C ALA A 21 3.19 19.22 8.89
N GLU A 22 2.93 20.51 8.97
CA GLU A 22 1.62 21.05 9.33
C GLU A 22 0.57 20.77 8.24
N ARG A 23 0.89 20.99 6.96
CA ARG A 23 -0.01 20.68 5.83
C ARG A 23 -0.34 19.19 5.78
N ALA A 24 0.67 18.33 5.90
CA ALA A 24 0.51 16.88 5.99
C ALA A 24 -0.40 16.50 7.16
N THR A 25 -0.11 17.02 8.37
CA THR A 25 -0.89 16.74 9.58
C THR A 25 -2.35 17.11 9.39
N ARG A 26 -2.62 18.32 8.89
CA ARG A 26 -3.98 18.79 8.61
C ARG A 26 -4.70 17.92 7.59
N ALA A 27 -4.04 17.60 6.47
CA ALA A 27 -4.67 16.79 5.43
C ALA A 27 -5.04 15.39 5.95
N VAL A 28 -4.08 14.70 6.58
CA VAL A 28 -4.26 13.33 7.10
C VAL A 28 -5.31 13.29 8.20
N THR A 29 -5.27 14.20 9.18
CA THR A 29 -6.24 14.19 10.29
C THR A 29 -7.65 14.52 9.84
N SER A 30 -7.83 15.42 8.87
CA SER A 30 -9.14 15.67 8.29
C SER A 30 -9.70 14.47 7.52
N VAL A 31 -8.86 13.73 6.78
CA VAL A 31 -9.31 12.49 6.12
C VAL A 31 -9.60 11.40 7.15
N LEU A 32 -8.81 11.30 8.22
CA LEU A 32 -9.04 10.37 9.32
C LEU A 32 -10.38 10.63 10.01
N GLY A 33 -10.70 11.89 10.30
CA GLY A 33 -12.00 12.28 10.86
C GLY A 33 -13.17 11.79 10.02
N GLU A 34 -13.10 11.97 8.69
CA GLU A 34 -14.10 11.43 7.77
C GLU A 34 -14.19 9.90 7.80
N ARG A 35 -13.06 9.20 7.95
CA ARG A 35 -13.01 7.73 7.95
C ARG A 35 -13.67 7.11 9.18
N ILE A 36 -13.48 7.73 10.35
CA ILE A 36 -13.94 7.18 11.64
C ILE A 36 -15.27 7.80 12.11
N GLY A 37 -15.65 8.94 11.56
CA GLY A 37 -16.90 9.63 11.88
C GLY A 37 -16.83 10.50 13.14
N ALA A 38 -17.83 11.38 13.29
CA ALA A 38 -17.86 12.42 14.32
C ALA A 38 -17.73 11.89 15.76
N ASP A 39 -18.37 10.76 16.07
CA ASP A 39 -18.38 10.22 17.42
C ASP A 39 -17.02 9.66 17.82
N GLU A 40 -16.40 8.86 16.95
CA GLU A 40 -15.06 8.31 17.20
C GLU A 40 -13.99 9.41 17.17
N ALA A 41 -14.11 10.36 16.23
CA ALA A 41 -13.23 11.52 16.15
C ALA A 41 -13.21 12.30 17.47
N ARG A 42 -14.36 12.46 18.14
CA ARG A 42 -14.47 13.16 19.42
C ARG A 42 -13.74 12.42 20.55
N VAL A 43 -13.80 11.10 20.56
CA VAL A 43 -13.11 10.26 21.56
C VAL A 43 -11.60 10.48 21.46
N HIS A 44 -11.03 10.30 20.26
CA HIS A 44 -9.58 10.43 20.09
C HIS A 44 -9.08 11.87 20.16
N ALA A 45 -9.88 12.86 19.76
CA ALA A 45 -9.54 14.28 19.86
C ALA A 45 -9.18 14.72 21.29
N ALA A 46 -9.74 14.08 22.32
CA ALA A 46 -9.43 14.38 23.72
C ALA A 46 -7.96 14.10 24.12
N HIS A 47 -7.25 13.28 23.33
CA HIS A 47 -5.88 12.87 23.58
C HIS A 47 -4.85 13.57 22.68
N LEU A 48 -5.33 14.37 21.71
CA LEU A 48 -4.49 15.06 20.73
C LEU A 48 -4.26 16.53 21.11
N PRO A 49 -3.21 17.18 20.57
CA PRO A 49 -3.06 18.63 20.69
C PRO A 49 -4.30 19.37 20.14
N PRO A 50 -4.73 20.49 20.76
CA PRO A 50 -5.96 21.20 20.35
C PRO A 50 -6.04 21.55 18.86
N GLU A 51 -4.93 21.92 18.25
CA GLU A 51 -4.82 22.25 16.82
C GLU A 51 -5.10 21.02 15.94
N VAL A 52 -4.54 19.87 16.31
CA VAL A 52 -4.71 18.59 15.62
C VAL A 52 -6.14 18.06 15.83
N ALA A 53 -6.66 18.17 17.06
CA ALA A 53 -8.03 17.83 17.41
C ALA A 53 -9.05 18.62 16.58
N ALA A 54 -8.78 19.91 16.31
CA ALA A 54 -9.63 20.75 15.47
C ALA A 54 -9.72 20.24 14.01
N TRP A 55 -8.65 19.63 13.48
CA TRP A 55 -8.66 19.06 12.13
C TRP A 55 -9.25 17.66 12.05
N LEU A 56 -9.21 16.90 13.14
CA LEU A 56 -9.88 15.60 13.25
C LEU A 56 -11.40 15.74 13.30
N HIS A 57 -11.91 16.88 13.77
CA HIS A 57 -13.33 17.13 13.87
C HIS A 57 -14.05 17.03 12.51
N THR A 58 -15.10 16.22 12.46
CA THR A 58 -16.02 16.14 11.32
C THR A 58 -17.47 16.25 11.77
N ALA A 59 -18.33 16.81 10.93
CA ALA A 59 -19.78 16.88 11.17
C ALA A 59 -20.53 15.64 10.64
N GLY A 60 -19.86 14.78 9.87
CA GLY A 60 -20.47 13.63 9.22
C GLY A 60 -20.29 12.31 9.97
N GLY A 61 -21.13 11.33 9.65
CA GLY A 61 -20.91 9.94 10.04
C GLY A 61 -19.68 9.32 9.36
N ALA A 62 -19.25 8.16 9.85
CA ALA A 62 -18.11 7.44 9.31
C ALA A 62 -18.32 7.11 7.83
N ARG A 63 -17.33 7.44 6.99
CA ARG A 63 -17.31 7.08 5.57
C ARG A 63 -16.47 5.83 5.40
N SER A 64 -17.00 4.82 4.71
CA SER A 64 -16.24 3.62 4.38
C SER A 64 -15.37 3.88 3.14
N PHE A 65 -14.06 3.95 3.35
CA PHE A 65 -13.09 3.89 2.25
C PHE A 65 -11.81 3.17 2.70
N ASP A 66 -11.14 2.55 1.74
CA ASP A 66 -9.91 1.80 1.93
C ASP A 66 -8.67 2.70 2.02
N ALA A 67 -7.51 2.11 2.30
CA ALA A 67 -6.25 2.82 2.51
C ALA A 67 -5.75 3.57 1.28
N GLU A 68 -6.02 3.05 0.08
CA GLU A 68 -5.65 3.70 -1.19
C GLU A 68 -6.48 4.95 -1.42
N GLU A 69 -7.79 4.84 -1.24
CA GLU A 69 -8.71 5.98 -1.30
C GLU A 69 -8.41 7.00 -0.18
N PHE A 70 -7.98 6.54 1.00
CA PHE A 70 -7.50 7.43 2.06
C PHE A 70 -6.32 8.26 1.58
N VAL A 71 -5.28 7.63 1.05
CA VAL A 71 -4.08 8.33 0.56
C VAL A 71 -4.42 9.25 -0.62
N ARG A 72 -5.31 8.82 -1.53
CA ARG A 72 -5.78 9.66 -2.64
C ARG A 72 -6.44 10.95 -2.13
N ARG A 73 -7.32 10.85 -1.13
CA ARG A 73 -7.95 12.03 -0.50
C ARG A 73 -6.94 12.93 0.20
N VAL A 74 -5.91 12.36 0.82
CA VAL A 74 -4.81 13.13 1.43
C VAL A 74 -4.04 13.88 0.35
N ALA A 75 -3.64 13.21 -0.74
CA ALA A 75 -2.97 13.83 -1.88
C ALA A 75 -3.76 15.01 -2.45
N GLU A 76 -5.06 14.84 -2.66
CA GLU A 76 -5.94 15.91 -3.16
C GLU A 76 -6.06 17.09 -2.20
N ARG A 77 -6.15 16.81 -0.89
CA ARG A 77 -6.30 17.85 0.14
C ARG A 77 -5.00 18.60 0.42
N GLU A 78 -3.87 17.91 0.35
CA GLU A 78 -2.55 18.50 0.54
C GLU A 78 -2.03 19.18 -0.74
N GLY A 79 -2.54 18.78 -1.91
CA GLY A 79 -2.07 19.27 -3.22
C GLY A 79 -0.73 18.66 -3.63
N THR A 80 -0.53 17.37 -3.35
CA THR A 80 0.72 16.63 -3.61
C THR A 80 0.46 15.34 -4.38
N ASP A 81 1.51 14.69 -4.87
CA ASP A 81 1.43 13.36 -5.49
C ASP A 81 1.13 12.24 -4.47
N PHE A 82 0.67 11.09 -4.97
CA PHE A 82 0.27 9.94 -4.15
C PHE A 82 1.42 9.41 -3.28
N ASP A 83 2.64 9.31 -3.81
CA ASP A 83 3.77 8.72 -3.09
C ASP A 83 4.21 9.63 -1.93
N THR A 84 4.13 10.94 -2.12
CA THR A 84 4.34 11.93 -1.06
C THR A 84 3.22 11.85 -0.01
N ALA A 85 1.95 11.78 -0.43
CA ALA A 85 0.82 11.64 0.49
C ALA A 85 0.87 10.34 1.31
N GLU A 86 1.32 9.22 0.72
CA GLU A 86 1.50 7.94 1.43
C GLU A 86 2.54 8.09 2.55
N ARG A 87 3.71 8.66 2.24
CA ARG A 87 4.77 8.94 3.24
C ARG A 87 4.28 9.86 4.34
N HIS A 88 3.58 10.92 3.99
CA HIS A 88 3.00 11.88 4.93
C HIS A 88 1.96 11.22 5.83
N THR A 89 1.12 10.35 5.26
CA THR A 89 0.13 9.57 6.01
C THR A 89 0.82 8.67 7.03
N ILE A 90 1.85 7.91 6.64
CA ILE A 90 2.62 7.05 7.55
C ILE A 90 3.23 7.87 8.69
N ALA A 91 3.84 9.02 8.39
CA ALA A 91 4.47 9.86 9.41
C ALA A 91 3.46 10.44 10.41
N VAL A 92 2.31 10.92 9.93
CA VAL A 92 1.27 11.51 10.78
C VAL A 92 0.57 10.43 11.61
N LEU A 93 0.24 9.27 11.05
CA LEU A 93 -0.30 8.14 11.83
C LEU A 93 0.73 7.64 12.86
N GLY A 94 2.03 7.69 12.51
CA GLY A 94 3.17 7.54 13.41
C GLY A 94 3.14 8.47 14.63
N ALA A 95 2.91 9.76 14.40
CA ALA A 95 2.81 10.74 15.47
C ALA A 95 1.53 10.57 16.30
N ILE A 96 0.40 10.19 15.67
CA ILE A 96 -0.86 9.88 16.37
C ILE A 96 -0.69 8.68 17.28
N SER A 97 0.00 7.61 16.85
CA SER A 97 0.23 6.43 17.70
C SER A 97 1.10 6.74 18.93
N GLN A 98 1.96 7.75 18.85
CA GLN A 98 2.75 8.24 20.00
C GLN A 98 1.95 9.17 20.91
N ALA A 99 0.92 9.82 20.37
CA ALA A 99 0.07 10.75 21.11
C ALA A 99 -1.02 10.03 21.92
N LEU A 100 -1.59 8.95 21.35
CA LEU A 100 -2.69 8.22 21.94
C LEU A 100 -2.21 7.22 23.01
N PRO A 101 -2.97 7.03 24.11
CA PRO A 101 -2.83 5.85 24.96
C PRO A 101 -3.01 4.57 24.14
N GLU A 102 -2.33 3.48 24.52
CA GLU A 102 -2.36 2.20 23.81
C GLU A 102 -3.79 1.70 23.54
N GLN A 103 -4.66 1.73 24.55
CA GLN A 103 -6.07 1.32 24.42
C GLN A 103 -6.85 2.17 23.41
N GLU A 104 -6.60 3.48 23.39
CA GLU A 104 -7.25 4.39 22.44
C GLU A 104 -6.74 4.20 21.01
N TYR A 105 -5.44 3.88 20.88
CA TYR A 105 -4.87 3.51 19.59
C TYR A 105 -5.46 2.19 19.08
N ASP A 106 -5.59 1.17 19.92
CA ASP A 106 -6.24 -0.09 19.56
C ASP A 106 -7.71 0.10 19.15
N HIS A 107 -8.44 0.98 19.84
CA HIS A 107 -9.79 1.36 19.46
C HIS A 107 -9.84 2.03 18.07
N LEU A 108 -8.92 2.96 17.79
CA LEU A 108 -8.78 3.58 16.48
C LEU A 108 -8.50 2.53 15.39
N LEU A 109 -7.56 1.60 15.65
CA LEU A 109 -7.21 0.53 14.73
C LEU A 109 -8.41 -0.38 14.42
N ALA A 110 -9.25 -0.66 15.42
CA ALA A 110 -10.46 -1.47 15.24
C ALA A 110 -11.53 -0.81 14.34
N ARG A 111 -11.38 0.47 13.96
CA ARG A 111 -12.23 1.16 12.98
C ARG A 111 -11.68 1.14 11.55
N LEU A 112 -10.40 0.82 11.42
CA LEU A 112 -9.72 0.72 10.14
C LEU A 112 -9.82 -0.70 9.60
N SER A 113 -9.94 -0.83 8.28
CA SER A 113 -9.91 -2.13 7.63
C SER A 113 -8.47 -2.63 7.50
N LYS A 114 -8.26 -3.94 7.36
CA LYS A 114 -6.92 -4.57 7.40
C LYS A 114 -5.95 -4.04 6.33
N ASP A 115 -6.47 -3.50 5.22
CA ASP A 115 -5.69 -2.87 4.15
C ASP A 115 -4.99 -1.57 4.58
N TYR A 116 -5.29 -1.02 5.77
CA TYR A 116 -4.54 0.10 6.35
C TYR A 116 -3.22 -0.31 7.00
N ALA A 117 -2.95 -1.62 7.18
CA ALA A 117 -1.70 -2.10 7.79
C ALA A 117 -0.42 -1.47 7.20
N PRO A 118 -0.31 -1.22 5.88
CA PRO A 118 0.82 -0.51 5.28
C PRO A 118 1.05 0.93 5.73
N LEU A 119 0.01 1.60 6.23
CA LEU A 119 0.07 2.99 6.67
C LEU A 119 0.41 3.13 8.16
N LEU A 120 0.39 2.03 8.91
CA LEU A 120 0.43 2.07 10.37
C LEU A 120 1.83 1.83 10.92
N PRO A 121 2.27 2.62 11.91
CA PRO A 121 3.53 2.38 12.61
C PRO A 121 3.45 1.03 13.35
N LYS A 122 4.36 0.09 13.02
CA LYS A 122 4.46 -1.25 13.64
C LYS A 122 3.21 -2.13 13.52
N ALA A 123 2.56 -2.18 12.36
CA ALA A 123 1.65 -3.31 12.14
C ALA A 123 2.45 -4.63 12.20
N GLU A 124 1.97 -5.66 12.90
CA GLU A 124 2.58 -7.01 12.90
C GLU A 124 2.79 -7.57 11.48
N VAL A 125 2.02 -7.02 10.52
CA VAL A 125 1.98 -7.42 9.11
C VAL A 125 2.43 -6.28 8.18
N ALA A 126 3.12 -5.25 8.69
CA ALA A 126 3.55 -4.10 7.89
C ALA A 126 4.41 -4.53 6.67
N PRO A 127 4.31 -3.80 5.54
CA PRO A 127 5.21 -3.98 4.41
C PRO A 127 6.65 -3.91 4.86
N THR A 128 7.45 -4.87 4.41
CA THR A 128 8.89 -4.85 4.74
C THR A 128 9.65 -3.79 3.97
N MET A 129 9.04 -3.18 2.96
CA MET A 129 9.64 -2.17 2.11
C MET A 129 8.61 -1.12 1.70
N SER A 130 9.07 0.11 1.42
CA SER A 130 8.24 1.19 0.88
C SER A 130 7.92 0.98 -0.60
N ALA A 131 6.91 1.70 -1.12
CA ALA A 131 6.56 1.68 -2.55
C ALA A 131 7.77 2.01 -3.44
N ARG A 132 8.51 3.06 -3.10
CA ARG A 132 9.74 3.44 -3.83
C ARG A 132 10.78 2.34 -3.79
N ALA A 133 11.03 1.73 -2.62
CA ALA A 133 11.99 0.64 -2.52
C ALA A 133 11.56 -0.58 -3.35
N PHE A 134 10.27 -0.91 -3.34
CA PHE A 134 9.71 -1.96 -4.18
C PHE A 134 9.93 -1.68 -5.66
N VAL A 135 9.59 -0.48 -6.14
CA VAL A 135 9.79 -0.07 -7.54
C VAL A 135 11.26 -0.12 -7.92
N SER A 136 12.16 0.38 -7.07
CA SER A 136 13.61 0.33 -7.32
C SER A 136 14.16 -1.10 -7.36
N ARG A 137 13.58 -2.04 -6.58
CA ARG A 137 13.93 -3.47 -6.67
C ARG A 137 13.50 -4.06 -8.00
N VAL A 138 12.27 -3.77 -8.44
CA VAL A 138 11.79 -4.20 -9.77
C VAL A 138 12.67 -3.63 -10.87
N ALA A 139 12.97 -2.33 -10.83
CA ALA A 139 13.86 -1.64 -11.77
C ALA A 139 15.24 -2.30 -11.84
N GLN A 140 15.84 -2.62 -10.69
CA GLN A 140 17.13 -3.30 -10.59
C GLN A 140 17.09 -4.71 -11.21
N HIS A 141 16.06 -5.49 -10.91
CA HIS A 141 15.93 -6.86 -11.43
C HIS A 141 15.61 -6.92 -12.92
N ALA A 142 14.91 -5.91 -13.45
CA ALA A 142 14.50 -5.84 -14.85
C ALA A 142 15.44 -5.00 -15.74
N GLY A 143 16.39 -4.27 -15.17
CA GLY A 143 17.29 -3.39 -15.92
C GLY A 143 16.59 -2.19 -16.57
N ILE A 144 15.53 -1.66 -15.95
CA ILE A 144 14.69 -0.56 -16.48
C ILE A 144 14.63 0.62 -15.50
N ASP A 145 14.07 1.75 -15.95
CA ASP A 145 13.83 2.91 -15.10
C ASP A 145 12.64 2.72 -14.13
N ASP A 146 12.60 3.50 -13.04
CA ASP A 146 11.57 3.41 -11.99
C ASP A 146 10.13 3.62 -12.54
N ALA A 147 9.94 4.51 -13.53
CA ALA A 147 8.61 4.76 -14.07
C ALA A 147 8.11 3.57 -14.90
N SER A 148 9.00 2.95 -15.68
CA SER A 148 8.71 1.68 -16.37
C SER A 148 8.49 0.53 -15.38
N ALA A 149 9.31 0.44 -14.33
CA ALA A 149 9.18 -0.59 -13.30
C ALA A 149 7.83 -0.53 -12.57
N LEU A 150 7.34 0.67 -12.24
CA LEU A 150 6.02 0.83 -11.63
C LEU A 150 4.90 0.35 -12.56
N ARG A 151 4.92 0.75 -13.84
CA ARG A 151 3.90 0.28 -14.82
C ARG A 151 3.89 -1.24 -14.94
N VAL A 152 5.06 -1.86 -14.99
CA VAL A 152 5.15 -3.31 -15.11
C VAL A 152 4.72 -4.01 -13.81
N ALA A 153 5.09 -3.47 -12.65
CA ALA A 153 4.60 -3.96 -11.36
C ALA A 153 3.06 -3.94 -11.30
N GLU A 154 2.44 -2.83 -11.68
CA GLU A 154 0.98 -2.70 -11.73
C GLU A 154 0.36 -3.73 -12.70
N ALA A 155 0.94 -3.91 -13.90
CA ALA A 155 0.47 -4.86 -14.89
C ALA A 155 0.53 -6.32 -14.41
N VAL A 156 1.64 -6.71 -13.78
CA VAL A 156 1.86 -8.06 -13.25
C VAL A 156 0.95 -8.32 -12.05
N LEU A 157 0.84 -7.38 -11.11
CA LEU A 157 -0.01 -7.53 -9.92
C LEU A 157 -1.50 -7.55 -10.26
N GLU A 158 -1.93 -6.75 -11.24
CA GLU A 158 -3.30 -6.80 -11.74
C GLU A 158 -3.61 -8.17 -12.36
N THR A 159 -2.72 -8.68 -13.20
CA THR A 159 -2.88 -10.02 -13.81
C THR A 159 -2.84 -11.14 -12.77
N LEU A 160 -1.99 -11.00 -11.75
CA LEU A 160 -1.93 -11.93 -10.62
C LEU A 160 -3.26 -11.96 -9.85
N ALA A 161 -3.82 -10.80 -9.52
CA ALA A 161 -5.07 -10.69 -8.77
C ALA A 161 -6.30 -11.23 -9.52
N GLU A 162 -6.28 -11.26 -10.85
CA GLU A 162 -7.30 -11.96 -11.65
C GLU A 162 -7.26 -13.48 -11.43
N ARG A 163 -6.07 -14.02 -11.13
CA ARG A 163 -5.78 -15.46 -11.07
C ARG A 163 -5.85 -16.06 -9.67
N ILE A 164 -5.48 -15.32 -8.63
CA ILE A 164 -5.50 -15.78 -7.23
C ILE A 164 -6.84 -15.49 -6.56
N THR A 165 -7.17 -16.18 -5.47
CA THR A 165 -8.41 -16.00 -4.72
C THR A 165 -8.57 -14.59 -4.14
N ALA A 166 -9.81 -14.19 -3.83
CA ALA A 166 -10.06 -12.92 -3.14
C ALA A 166 -9.49 -12.91 -1.70
N GLY A 167 -9.19 -14.09 -1.12
CA GLY A 167 -8.43 -14.19 0.13
C GLY A 167 -6.99 -13.77 -0.06
N GLU A 168 -6.30 -14.41 -1.00
CA GLU A 168 -4.89 -14.14 -1.30
C GLU A 168 -4.68 -12.68 -1.76
N VAL A 169 -5.61 -12.08 -2.51
CA VAL A 169 -5.53 -10.64 -2.84
C VAL A 169 -5.56 -9.78 -1.58
N ARG A 170 -6.42 -10.10 -0.60
CA ARG A 170 -6.47 -9.36 0.67
C ARG A 170 -5.18 -9.52 1.46
N ASP A 171 -4.60 -10.72 1.46
CA ASP A 171 -3.36 -11.01 2.17
C ASP A 171 -2.15 -10.30 1.54
N LEU A 172 -2.11 -10.19 0.21
CA LEU A 172 -1.13 -9.37 -0.51
C LEU A 172 -1.34 -7.87 -0.25
N THR A 173 -2.58 -7.41 -0.28
CA THR A 173 -2.92 -5.99 -0.02
C THR A 173 -2.46 -5.56 1.38
N ALA A 174 -2.60 -6.43 2.38
CA ALA A 174 -2.14 -6.12 3.74
C ALA A 174 -0.61 -5.96 3.86
N ARG A 175 0.17 -6.50 2.92
CA ARG A 175 1.64 -6.58 2.98
C ARG A 175 2.38 -5.76 1.94
N LEU A 176 1.70 -5.40 0.86
CA LEU A 176 2.30 -4.58 -0.20
C LEU A 176 2.03 -3.08 0.07
N PRO A 177 2.94 -2.20 -0.38
CA PRO A 177 2.73 -0.76 -0.32
C PRO A 177 1.40 -0.32 -0.93
N VAL A 178 0.79 0.73 -0.37
CA VAL A 178 -0.57 1.17 -0.75
C VAL A 178 -0.63 1.56 -2.22
N ARG A 179 0.46 2.11 -2.77
CA ARG A 179 0.57 2.46 -4.19
C ARG A 179 0.20 1.32 -5.16
N LEU A 180 0.35 0.06 -4.75
CA LEU A 180 0.10 -1.13 -5.56
C LEU A 180 -1.30 -1.73 -5.37
N HIS A 181 -2.06 -1.24 -4.39
CA HIS A 181 -3.39 -1.77 -4.05
C HIS A 181 -4.37 -1.62 -5.22
N GLY A 182 -4.28 -0.52 -5.97
CA GLY A 182 -5.18 -0.24 -7.09
C GLY A 182 -5.13 -1.32 -8.17
N SER A 183 -3.93 -1.77 -8.55
CA SER A 183 -3.76 -2.89 -9.48
C SER A 183 -4.35 -4.20 -8.95
N LEU A 184 -4.11 -4.52 -7.69
CA LEU A 184 -4.65 -5.73 -7.05
C LEU A 184 -6.18 -5.71 -7.03
N LYS A 185 -6.79 -4.59 -6.65
CA LYS A 185 -8.25 -4.43 -6.60
C LYS A 185 -8.87 -4.49 -7.98
N ARG A 186 -8.29 -3.82 -8.97
CA ARG A 186 -8.77 -3.88 -10.37
C ARG A 186 -8.74 -5.30 -10.91
N GLY A 187 -7.67 -6.05 -10.67
CA GLY A 187 -7.58 -7.44 -11.09
C GLY A 187 -8.60 -8.33 -10.37
N ALA A 188 -8.75 -8.16 -9.06
CA ALA A 188 -9.72 -8.92 -8.27
C ALA A 188 -11.18 -8.65 -8.69
N ALA A 189 -11.51 -7.40 -9.04
CA ALA A 189 -12.84 -7.02 -9.51
C ALA A 189 -13.19 -7.57 -10.90
N GLN A 190 -12.17 -7.77 -11.75
CA GLN A 190 -12.31 -8.36 -13.09
C GLN A 190 -12.25 -9.89 -13.08
N ALA A 191 -11.96 -10.50 -11.94
CA ALA A 191 -11.74 -11.93 -11.87
C ALA A 191 -13.03 -12.74 -12.02
N ASP A 192 -12.96 -13.79 -12.84
CA ASP A 192 -14.05 -14.74 -13.07
C ASP A 192 -13.56 -16.20 -13.03
N SER A 193 -14.45 -17.15 -13.28
CA SER A 193 -14.10 -18.57 -13.26
C SER A 193 -13.06 -18.98 -14.32
N THR A 194 -12.92 -18.21 -15.40
CA THR A 194 -11.95 -18.41 -16.48
C THR A 194 -10.60 -17.84 -16.08
N THR A 195 -10.54 -16.60 -15.61
CA THR A 195 -9.27 -15.98 -15.18
C THR A 195 -8.67 -16.71 -13.98
N ARG A 196 -9.50 -17.32 -13.11
CA ARG A 196 -9.03 -18.18 -12.02
C ARG A 196 -8.39 -19.49 -12.49
N LYS A 197 -8.54 -19.84 -13.76
CA LYS A 197 -7.90 -21.00 -14.41
C LYS A 197 -6.87 -20.58 -15.46
N MET A 198 -6.53 -19.29 -15.52
CA MET A 198 -5.57 -18.73 -16.48
C MET A 198 -4.30 -19.57 -16.53
N THR A 199 -3.89 -19.93 -17.74
CA THR A 199 -2.64 -20.66 -18.00
C THR A 199 -1.44 -19.72 -17.95
N PRO A 200 -0.21 -20.23 -17.81
CA PRO A 200 1.01 -19.42 -17.89
C PRO A 200 1.10 -18.59 -19.18
N ASP A 201 0.72 -19.17 -20.32
CA ASP A 201 0.74 -18.47 -21.61
C ASP A 201 -0.29 -17.35 -21.67
N GLU A 202 -1.48 -17.54 -21.08
CA GLU A 202 -2.47 -16.47 -21.00
C GLU A 202 -2.03 -15.38 -20.03
N PHE A 203 -1.41 -15.74 -18.90
CA PHE A 203 -0.83 -14.80 -17.96
C PHE A 203 0.22 -13.92 -18.64
N LEU A 204 1.14 -14.53 -19.38
CA LEU A 204 2.17 -13.82 -20.12
C LEU A 204 1.55 -12.84 -21.13
N ARG A 205 0.59 -13.31 -21.95
CA ARG A 205 -0.10 -12.45 -22.94
C ARG A 205 -0.82 -11.26 -22.31
N ARG A 206 -1.46 -11.44 -21.15
CA ARG A 206 -2.11 -10.35 -20.42
C ARG A 206 -1.10 -9.32 -19.91
N VAL A 207 0.05 -9.77 -19.41
CA VAL A 207 1.13 -8.87 -18.99
C VAL A 207 1.71 -8.12 -20.19
N GLU A 208 1.96 -8.79 -21.31
CA GLU A 208 2.42 -8.16 -22.57
C GLU A 208 1.47 -7.02 -22.98
N GLN A 209 0.15 -7.30 -22.99
CA GLN A 209 -0.86 -6.32 -23.37
C GLN A 209 -0.93 -5.14 -22.40
N ARG A 210 -0.91 -5.40 -21.08
CA ARG A 210 -1.02 -4.35 -20.06
C ARG A 210 0.24 -3.49 -19.96
N ALA A 211 1.42 -4.09 -20.05
CA ALA A 211 2.69 -3.39 -19.97
C ALA A 211 3.13 -2.79 -21.32
N GLY A 212 2.56 -3.26 -22.44
CA GLY A 212 2.93 -2.83 -23.79
C GLY A 212 4.32 -3.30 -24.21
N VAL A 213 4.67 -4.55 -23.88
CA VAL A 213 6.02 -5.10 -24.06
C VAL A 213 5.99 -6.43 -24.83
N GLY A 214 7.13 -6.84 -25.39
CA GLY A 214 7.25 -8.13 -26.07
C GLY A 214 7.30 -9.33 -25.09
N PRO A 215 7.12 -10.56 -25.58
CA PRO A 215 6.98 -11.75 -24.74
C PRO A 215 8.24 -12.06 -23.90
N ASP A 216 9.43 -11.84 -24.46
CA ASP A 216 10.68 -12.10 -23.73
C ASP A 216 10.89 -11.10 -22.58
N GLN A 217 10.60 -9.81 -22.83
CA GLN A 217 10.60 -8.78 -21.80
C GLN A 217 9.54 -9.05 -20.73
N ALA A 218 8.33 -9.46 -21.13
CA ALA A 218 7.27 -9.79 -20.19
C ALA A 218 7.70 -10.93 -19.25
N ARG A 219 8.36 -11.98 -19.74
CA ARG A 219 8.88 -13.06 -18.87
C ARG A 219 9.90 -12.55 -17.86
N GLU A 220 10.85 -11.73 -18.30
CA GLU A 220 11.86 -11.14 -17.43
C GLU A 220 11.22 -10.25 -16.37
N TYR A 221 10.29 -9.38 -16.77
CA TYR A 221 9.68 -8.45 -15.83
C TYR A 221 8.72 -9.12 -14.85
N ILE A 222 8.02 -10.18 -15.28
CA ILE A 222 7.23 -11.03 -14.38
C ILE A 222 8.15 -11.54 -13.26
N ARG A 223 9.30 -12.14 -13.60
CA ARG A 223 10.28 -12.63 -12.61
C ARG A 223 10.78 -11.52 -11.70
N ALA A 224 11.11 -10.35 -12.25
CA ALA A 224 11.57 -9.19 -11.48
C ALA A 224 10.53 -8.71 -10.44
N VAL A 225 9.26 -8.57 -10.86
CA VAL A 225 8.18 -8.15 -9.97
C VAL A 225 7.95 -9.17 -8.87
N LEU A 226 7.91 -10.46 -9.22
CA LEU A 226 7.65 -11.53 -8.25
C LEU A 226 8.79 -11.71 -7.26
N ALA A 227 10.04 -11.47 -7.66
CA ALA A 227 11.17 -11.40 -6.75
C ALA A 227 10.98 -10.26 -5.73
N ALA A 228 10.57 -9.07 -6.18
CA ALA A 228 10.29 -7.94 -5.29
C ALA A 228 9.10 -8.21 -4.34
N VAL A 229 8.02 -8.85 -4.84
CA VAL A 229 6.89 -9.29 -4.00
C VAL A 229 7.37 -10.25 -2.91
N ARG A 230 8.18 -11.24 -3.26
CA ARG A 230 8.75 -12.19 -2.29
C ARG A 230 9.59 -11.50 -1.22
N GLU A 231 10.40 -10.52 -1.60
CA GLU A 231 11.16 -9.72 -0.64
C GLU A 231 10.26 -8.88 0.28
N ALA A 232 9.11 -8.41 -0.23
CA ALA A 232 8.18 -7.55 0.49
C ALA A 232 7.20 -8.30 1.40
N THR A 233 6.97 -9.58 1.15
CA THR A 233 6.02 -10.41 1.92
C THR A 233 6.70 -11.49 2.78
N ARG A 234 8.01 -11.72 2.61
CA ARG A 234 8.79 -12.77 3.30
C ARG A 234 8.13 -14.16 3.19
N GLU A 235 7.84 -14.83 4.31
CA GLU A 235 7.45 -16.25 4.37
C GLU A 235 6.08 -16.53 3.71
N GLU A 236 5.17 -15.55 3.61
CA GLU A 236 3.84 -15.77 3.00
C GLU A 236 3.81 -15.81 1.48
N PHE A 237 4.90 -15.43 0.80
CA PHE A 237 5.01 -15.61 -0.65
C PHE A 237 4.86 -17.09 -1.07
N PHE A 238 5.26 -18.01 -0.19
CA PHE A 238 5.22 -19.44 -0.47
C PHE A 238 3.81 -20.01 -0.43
N ASP A 239 2.86 -19.41 0.31
CA ASP A 239 1.46 -19.88 0.33
C ASP A 239 0.73 -19.53 -0.98
N VAL A 240 0.97 -18.34 -1.54
CA VAL A 240 0.38 -17.88 -2.81
C VAL A 240 0.98 -18.63 -4.02
N THR A 241 2.27 -19.00 -3.95
CA THR A 241 2.94 -19.73 -5.04
C THR A 241 2.77 -21.25 -4.96
N ALA A 242 2.52 -21.81 -3.78
CA ALA A 242 2.25 -23.25 -3.60
C ALA A 242 0.97 -23.75 -4.28
N GLN A 243 0.01 -22.84 -4.56
CA GLN A 243 -1.24 -23.19 -5.25
C GLN A 243 -1.18 -23.05 -6.78
N LEU A 244 -0.03 -22.65 -7.33
CA LEU A 244 0.11 -22.42 -8.77
C LEU A 244 0.40 -23.74 -9.51
N PRO A 245 -0.31 -24.03 -10.63
CA PRO A 245 -0.08 -25.24 -11.42
C PRO A 245 1.37 -25.37 -11.91
N ALA A 246 1.82 -26.59 -12.18
CA ALA A 246 3.23 -26.88 -12.50
C ALA A 246 3.84 -25.99 -13.62
N GLY A 247 3.07 -25.62 -14.64
CA GLY A 247 3.56 -24.77 -15.75
C GLY A 247 3.88 -23.32 -15.36
N TYR A 248 3.45 -22.87 -14.19
CA TYR A 248 3.78 -21.53 -13.70
C TYR A 248 5.21 -21.46 -13.14
N TRP A 249 5.80 -22.58 -12.71
CA TRP A 249 7.16 -22.59 -12.19
C TRP A 249 8.19 -22.05 -13.19
N ASP A 250 7.98 -22.19 -14.50
CA ASP A 250 8.89 -21.60 -15.50
C ASP A 250 8.81 -20.06 -15.56
N LEU A 251 7.66 -19.47 -15.16
CA LEU A 251 7.49 -18.03 -14.99
C LEU A 251 8.00 -17.53 -13.63
N PHE A 252 7.92 -18.34 -12.57
CA PHE A 252 8.32 -17.99 -11.20
C PHE A 252 9.75 -18.40 -10.82
N ALA A 253 10.36 -19.33 -11.57
CA ALA A 253 11.70 -19.80 -11.31
C ALA A 253 12.67 -18.63 -11.48
N VAL A 254 13.16 -18.15 -10.34
CA VAL A 254 14.40 -17.38 -10.28
C VAL A 254 15.48 -18.39 -10.66
N GLY A 255 15.86 -18.42 -11.95
CA GLY A 255 16.90 -19.34 -12.40
C GLY A 255 18.16 -19.17 -11.55
N PRO A 256 18.86 -20.24 -11.16
CA PRO A 256 20.24 -20.07 -10.76
C PRO A 256 20.98 -19.51 -11.99
N ALA A 257 21.82 -18.49 -11.78
CA ALA A 257 22.87 -18.20 -12.73
C ALA A 257 23.72 -19.47 -12.85
N HIS A 258 23.49 -20.27 -13.89
CA HIS A 258 24.35 -21.40 -14.19
C HIS A 258 25.75 -20.85 -14.45
N ARG A 259 26.65 -21.11 -13.49
CA ARG A 259 28.11 -21.07 -13.70
C ARG A 259 28.52 -22.25 -14.57
#